data_AF-A0A7C5ASD3-F1
#
_entry.id   AF-A0A7C5ASD3-F1
#
_cell.length_a   1.000
_cell.length_b   1.000
_cell.length_c   1.000
_cell.angle_alpha   90.00
_cell.angle_beta   90.00
_cell.angle_gamma   90.00
#
_symmetry.space_group_name_H-M   'P 1'
#
loop_
_entity.id
_entity.type
_entity.pdbx_description
1 polymer ?
#
loop_
_entity_poly.entity_id
_entity_poly.type
_entity_poly.pdbx_seq_one_letter_code
_entity_poly.pdbx_strand_id
1 'polypeptide(L)'
;MLLDKVSGAFYRGTARLSYARGPFFDKSVRVCYPSTQTSWEGAMMNDVIEPRRSLEGLELYHIRQRWAQPDIADIPRATQEALARTGALARIAPGDEIAITAGSRGIEAMPAVLKTVVAAVRAVGGRPFIFPAMGSHGGGTAEGQRELLASLGIDEASMGAPIRATMEVVQIGETAEGLPVYLDAYAARAKGIILVNRIKKHTNYDGPYESGLAKMAVIGMGKHRQAVAVHAYGNAGLRTLIPSAAQVVFAKAPILAGLGIIENAWGGVAELVGLRADQILAKEPELLQKAKAL
;
A
#
# COMPACT_ATOMS: atom_id res chain seq x y z
N MET A 1 22.81 10.01 8.39
CA MET A 1 23.08 10.71 7.12
C MET A 1 24.57 10.99 7.04
N LEU A 2 25.34 10.06 6.46
CA LEU A 2 26.74 10.32 6.14
C LEU A 2 26.77 10.95 4.75
N LEU A 3 26.97 12.27 4.72
CA LEU A 3 27.27 13.01 3.51
C LEU A 3 28.76 12.87 3.25
N ASP A 4 29.17 11.95 2.38
CA ASP A 4 30.48 12.07 1.78
C ASP A 4 30.42 13.24 0.79
N LYS A 5 30.99 14.38 1.20
CA LYS A 5 31.29 15.50 0.29
C LYS A 5 32.31 15.01 -0.73
N VAL A 6 31.86 14.64 -1.92
CA VAL A 6 32.75 14.59 -3.08
C VAL A 6 32.94 16.03 -3.53
N SER A 7 34.19 16.48 -3.56
CA SER A 7 34.62 17.80 -4.01
C SER A 7 34.05 18.11 -5.41
N GLY A 8 33.53 19.32 -5.55
CA GLY A 8 32.80 19.78 -6.72
C GLY A 8 33.57 19.64 -8.02
N ALA A 9 32.87 19.17 -9.03
CA ALA A 9 33.23 19.36 -10.42
C ALA A 9 31.97 19.82 -11.17
N PHE A 10 32.15 20.85 -12.00
CA PHE A 10 31.09 21.47 -12.79
C PHE A 10 30.80 20.60 -14.01
N TYR A 11 29.52 20.33 -14.30
CA TYR A 11 29.14 19.41 -15.37
C TYR A 11 28.00 19.96 -16.25
N ARG A 12 28.23 20.02 -17.57
CA ARG A 12 27.21 20.23 -18.62
C ARG A 12 26.94 18.86 -19.29
N GLY A 13 25.68 18.37 -19.32
CA GLY A 13 25.33 17.12 -20.04
C GLY A 13 23.91 16.57 -19.78
N THR A 14 23.55 15.47 -20.46
CA THR A 14 22.23 14.78 -20.40
C THR A 14 22.15 13.73 -19.30
N ALA A 15 21.06 13.70 -18.53
CA ALA A 15 20.86 12.77 -17.41
C ALA A 15 20.30 11.39 -17.82
N ARG A 16 20.93 10.30 -17.40
CA ARG A 16 20.44 8.90 -17.42
C ARG A 16 20.33 8.37 -15.99
N LEU A 17 19.19 7.76 -15.63
CA LEU A 17 19.11 7.00 -14.38
C LEU A 17 19.71 5.60 -14.58
N SER A 18 20.53 5.16 -13.63
CA SER A 18 20.97 3.76 -13.56
C SER A 18 20.64 3.16 -12.19
N TYR A 19 20.14 1.93 -12.20
CA TYR A 19 19.78 1.17 -11.01
C TYR A 19 20.72 -0.04 -10.90
N ALA A 20 21.35 -0.24 -9.74
CA ALA A 20 22.14 -1.44 -9.45
C ALA A 20 21.55 -2.14 -8.22
N ARG A 21 21.26 -3.44 -8.32
CA ARG A 21 20.76 -4.25 -7.20
C ARG A 21 21.92 -4.59 -6.26
N GLY A 22 21.74 -4.32 -4.97
CA GLY A 22 22.69 -4.59 -3.89
C GLY A 22 22.05 -4.30 -2.52
N PRO A 23 22.76 -4.48 -1.39
CA PRO A 23 22.22 -4.25 -0.05
C PRO A 23 21.87 -2.77 0.23
N PHE A 24 22.32 -1.87 -0.64
CA PHE A 24 21.97 -0.46 -0.64
C PHE A 24 21.35 -0.10 -1.99
N PHE A 25 20.22 0.62 -1.97
CA PHE A 25 19.67 1.25 -3.16
C PHE A 25 20.58 2.40 -3.56
N ASP A 26 21.04 2.45 -4.81
CA ASP A 26 21.79 3.58 -5.37
C ASP A 26 20.93 4.25 -6.45
N LYS A 27 20.24 5.34 -6.11
CA LYS A 27 19.60 6.21 -7.11
C LYS A 27 20.66 7.16 -7.65
N SER A 28 21.37 6.73 -8.68
CA SER A 28 22.30 7.62 -9.40
C SER A 28 21.61 8.18 -10.64
N VAL A 29 21.56 9.51 -10.72
CA VAL A 29 21.34 10.21 -11.99
C VAL A 29 22.72 10.40 -12.59
N ARG A 30 23.12 9.52 -13.50
CA ARG A 30 24.37 9.66 -14.27
C ARG A 30 24.14 10.60 -15.43
N VAL A 31 24.81 11.73 -15.42
CA VAL A 31 24.86 12.59 -16.60
C VAL A 31 25.82 11.96 -17.62
N CYS A 32 25.29 11.47 -18.75
CA CYS A 32 26.07 10.98 -19.88
C CYS A 32 26.45 12.14 -20.80
N TYR A 33 27.70 12.14 -21.25
CA TYR A 33 28.18 13.00 -22.32
C TYR A 33 27.93 12.31 -23.67
N PRO A 34 27.66 13.04 -24.75
CA PRO A 34 28.06 12.58 -26.06
C PRO A 34 29.60 12.64 -26.11
N SER A 35 30.29 11.51 -25.90
CA SER A 35 31.69 11.43 -26.27
C SER A 35 31.76 11.45 -27.80
N THR A 36 32.54 12.37 -28.35
CA THR A 36 33.01 12.25 -29.73
C THR A 36 33.78 10.94 -29.86
N GLN A 37 33.19 10.01 -30.62
CA GLN A 37 33.74 8.72 -31.07
C GLN A 37 34.06 7.67 -29.99
N THR A 38 33.16 6.69 -29.80
CA THR A 38 33.43 5.30 -30.23
C THR A 38 32.11 4.53 -30.38
N SER A 39 32.03 3.73 -31.43
CA SER A 39 30.90 2.95 -31.92
C SER A 39 30.27 2.01 -30.88
N TRP A 40 28.97 2.18 -30.67
CA TRP A 40 28.07 1.12 -30.21
C TRP A 40 26.94 1.00 -31.23
N GLU A 41 27.09 0.09 -32.17
CA GLU A 41 26.02 -0.30 -33.09
C GLU A 41 24.99 -1.14 -32.32
N GLY A 42 23.74 -0.65 -32.29
CA GLY A 42 22.57 -1.44 -31.93
C GLY A 42 21.97 -1.18 -30.55
N ALA A 43 21.22 -0.08 -30.38
CA ALA A 43 19.90 -0.06 -29.72
C ALA A 43 19.36 1.39 -29.57
N MET A 44 18.25 1.67 -30.27
CA MET A 44 17.23 2.68 -29.96
C MET A 44 17.72 4.12 -29.67
N MET A 45 18.08 4.85 -30.73
CA MET A 45 17.98 6.31 -30.75
C MET A 45 16.50 6.70 -30.75
N ASN A 46 15.97 7.21 -29.63
CA ASN A 46 14.90 8.23 -29.58
C ASN A 46 14.40 8.67 -28.17
N ASP A 47 15.01 8.26 -27.06
CA ASP A 47 14.60 8.74 -25.72
C ASP A 47 15.39 9.98 -25.25
N VAL A 48 15.50 11.01 -26.09
CA VAL A 48 16.08 12.31 -25.68
C VAL A 48 14.94 13.29 -25.40
N ILE A 49 14.75 13.64 -24.13
CA ILE A 49 13.81 14.71 -23.74
C ILE A 49 14.45 16.06 -24.09
N GLU A 50 13.93 16.75 -25.10
CA GLU A 50 14.36 18.11 -25.41
C GLU A 50 13.73 19.11 -24.43
N PRO A 51 14.54 19.87 -23.66
CA PRO A 51 14.02 20.82 -22.71
C PRO A 51 13.41 22.03 -23.44
N ARG A 52 12.21 22.45 -23.03
CA ARG A 52 11.53 23.65 -23.57
C ARG A 52 12.22 24.98 -23.22
N ARG A 53 13.27 24.96 -22.41
CA ARG A 53 14.07 26.11 -22.00
C ARG A 53 15.54 25.71 -21.99
N SER A 54 16.42 26.69 -22.23
CA SER A 54 17.85 26.47 -22.10
C SER A 54 18.18 25.99 -20.68
N LEU A 55 18.97 24.92 -20.60
CA LEU A 55 19.55 24.42 -19.35
C LEU A 55 20.94 25.04 -19.09
N GLU A 56 21.35 26.00 -19.93
CA GLU A 56 22.64 26.66 -19.82
C GLU A 56 22.71 27.49 -18.54
N GLY A 57 23.77 27.29 -17.75
CA GLY A 57 23.94 27.92 -16.43
C GLY A 57 23.23 27.18 -15.28
N LEU A 58 22.53 26.08 -15.53
CA LEU A 58 21.89 25.29 -14.49
C LEU A 58 22.91 24.33 -13.85
N GLU A 59 23.16 24.50 -12.56
CA GLU A 59 24.05 23.61 -11.81
C GLU A 59 23.33 22.31 -11.44
N LEU A 60 23.90 21.18 -11.88
CA LEU A 60 23.41 19.85 -11.54
C LEU A 60 24.33 19.21 -10.52
N TYR A 61 23.76 18.72 -9.42
CA TYR A 61 24.46 17.99 -8.38
C TYR A 61 24.11 16.50 -8.47
N HIS A 62 25.13 15.64 -8.53
CA HIS A 62 24.91 14.21 -8.41
C HIS A 62 24.73 13.85 -6.92
N ILE A 63 23.51 13.47 -6.55
CA ILE A 63 23.18 12.99 -5.20
C ILE A 63 23.11 11.47 -5.24
N ARG A 64 23.95 10.80 -4.45
CA ARG A 64 23.83 9.35 -4.18
C ARG A 64 23.16 9.17 -2.82
N GLN A 65 21.94 8.66 -2.83
CA GLN A 65 21.24 8.27 -1.60
C GLN A 65 21.44 6.79 -1.38
N ARG A 66 21.88 6.39 -0.18
CA ARG A 66 21.99 5.00 0.25
C ARG A 66 20.93 4.74 1.30
N TRP A 67 20.00 3.85 1.00
CA TRP A 67 18.99 3.37 1.94
C TRP A 67 19.25 1.91 2.29
N ALA A 68 18.91 1.51 3.51
CA ALA A 68 18.87 0.11 3.87
C ALA A 68 17.80 -0.58 3.02
N GLN A 69 18.09 -1.75 2.46
CA GLN A 69 17.14 -2.52 1.65
C GLN A 69 16.87 -3.88 2.30
N PRO A 70 16.25 -3.91 3.50
CA PRO A 70 15.77 -5.17 4.06
C PRO A 70 14.74 -5.76 3.11
N ASP A 71 14.80 -7.08 2.91
CA ASP A 71 13.90 -7.79 2.02
C ASP A 71 13.64 -9.20 2.56
N ILE A 72 12.36 -9.50 2.81
CA ILE A 72 11.91 -10.79 3.31
C ILE A 72 11.80 -11.74 2.11
N ALA A 73 12.61 -12.80 2.11
CA ALA A 73 12.59 -13.80 1.06
C ALA A 73 11.33 -14.69 1.10
N ASP A 74 10.87 -15.09 2.29
CA ASP A 74 9.73 -16.01 2.47
C ASP A 74 8.47 -15.24 2.93
N ILE A 75 7.76 -14.67 1.95
CA ILE A 75 6.51 -13.94 2.18
C ILE A 75 5.42 -14.81 2.82
N PRO A 76 5.17 -16.05 2.39
CA PRO A 76 4.20 -16.92 3.05
C PRO A 76 4.51 -17.13 4.54
N ARG A 77 5.74 -17.49 4.90
CA ARG A 77 6.12 -17.69 6.30
C ARG A 77 5.96 -16.41 7.12
N ALA A 78 6.47 -15.29 6.63
CA ALA A 78 6.36 -14.01 7.33
C ALA A 78 4.89 -13.58 7.51
N THR A 79 4.02 -13.88 6.55
CA THR A 79 2.58 -13.63 6.64
C THR A 79 1.93 -14.50 7.72
N GLN A 80 2.28 -15.79 7.80
CA GLN A 80 1.78 -16.69 8.86
C GLN A 80 2.22 -16.21 10.25
N GLU A 81 3.50 -15.85 10.40
CA GLU A 81 4.04 -15.34 11.66
C GLU A 81 3.35 -14.02 12.07
N ALA A 82 3.15 -13.10 11.11
CA ALA A 82 2.42 -11.86 11.35
C ALA A 82 0.98 -12.14 11.80
N LEU A 83 0.26 -13.03 11.09
CA LEU A 83 -1.12 -13.37 11.43
C LEU A 83 -1.22 -14.07 12.80
N ALA A 84 -0.30 -14.99 13.10
CA ALA A 84 -0.25 -15.68 14.39
C ALA A 84 -0.10 -14.71 15.58
N ARG A 85 0.76 -13.68 15.44
CA ARG A 85 0.96 -12.63 16.47
C ARG A 85 -0.33 -11.88 16.84
N THR A 86 -1.32 -11.85 15.95
CA THR A 86 -2.61 -11.18 16.21
C THR A 86 -3.60 -12.02 17.02
N GLY A 87 -3.39 -13.34 17.11
CA GLY A 87 -4.37 -14.26 17.70
C GLY A 87 -5.72 -14.31 16.97
N ALA A 88 -5.80 -13.81 15.73
CA ALA A 88 -7.05 -13.78 14.96
C ALA A 88 -7.58 -15.17 14.66
N LEU A 89 -6.71 -16.11 14.26
CA LEU A 89 -7.10 -17.45 13.83
C LEU A 89 -7.79 -18.25 14.95
N ALA A 90 -7.39 -18.05 16.21
CA ALA A 90 -8.00 -18.71 17.36
C ALA A 90 -9.44 -18.22 17.66
N ARG A 91 -9.87 -17.12 17.05
CA ARG A 91 -11.21 -16.53 17.20
C ARG A 91 -12.15 -16.87 16.03
N ILE A 92 -11.69 -17.68 15.08
CA ILE A 92 -12.48 -18.12 13.92
C ILE A 92 -13.08 -19.50 14.26
N ALA A 93 -14.40 -19.61 14.24
CA ALA A 93 -15.09 -20.87 14.36
C ALA A 93 -15.28 -21.55 12.98
N PRO A 94 -15.43 -22.89 12.93
CA PRO A 94 -15.75 -23.57 11.68
C PRO A 94 -17.02 -23.01 11.03
N GLY A 95 -16.92 -22.67 9.74
CA GLY A 95 -18.01 -22.09 8.97
C GLY A 95 -18.12 -20.56 9.00
N ASP A 96 -17.38 -19.88 9.88
CA ASP A 96 -17.37 -18.41 9.95
C ASP A 96 -16.89 -17.82 8.62
N GLU A 97 -17.68 -16.91 8.05
CA GLU A 97 -17.27 -16.15 6.87
C GLU A 97 -16.32 -15.01 7.28
N ILE A 98 -15.12 -15.01 6.70
CA ILE A 98 -14.07 -14.04 7.03
C ILE A 98 -13.74 -13.20 5.79
N ALA A 99 -13.96 -11.90 5.90
CA ALA A 99 -13.68 -10.94 4.84
C ALA A 99 -12.21 -10.50 4.87
N ILE A 100 -11.57 -10.46 3.72
CA ILE A 100 -10.17 -10.04 3.57
C ILE A 100 -10.11 -8.88 2.58
N THR A 101 -9.54 -7.74 2.99
CA THR A 101 -9.45 -6.56 2.12
C THR A 101 -8.39 -6.74 1.04
N ALA A 102 -8.70 -6.33 -0.19
CA ALA A 102 -7.72 -6.14 -1.25
C ALA A 102 -7.77 -4.72 -1.81
N GLY A 103 -6.61 -4.05 -1.84
CA GLY A 103 -6.46 -2.70 -2.38
C GLY A 103 -6.12 -2.67 -3.87
N SER A 104 -6.16 -1.47 -4.46
CA SER A 104 -5.89 -1.21 -5.89
C SER A 104 -4.42 -0.93 -6.23
N ARG A 105 -3.50 -1.07 -5.27
CA ARG A 105 -2.09 -0.72 -5.46
C ARG A 105 -1.30 -1.97 -5.86
N GLY A 106 -0.46 -1.82 -6.89
CA GLY A 106 0.56 -2.82 -7.23
C GLY A 106 1.57 -2.93 -6.09
N ILE A 107 1.40 -3.98 -5.29
CA ILE A 107 2.31 -4.41 -4.23
C ILE A 107 2.67 -5.83 -4.64
N GLU A 108 3.93 -6.04 -5.04
CA GLU A 108 4.38 -7.30 -5.67
C GLU A 108 4.04 -8.53 -4.80
N ALA A 109 4.22 -8.40 -3.48
CA ALA A 109 3.94 -9.46 -2.54
C ALA A 109 2.45 -9.69 -2.22
N MET A 110 1.54 -8.80 -2.64
CA MET A 110 0.13 -8.84 -2.22
C MET A 110 -0.58 -10.15 -2.58
N PRO A 111 -0.46 -10.72 -3.80
CA PRO A 111 -1.08 -12.00 -4.12
C PRO A 111 -0.59 -13.13 -3.19
N ALA A 112 0.71 -13.17 -2.87
CA ALA A 112 1.27 -14.17 -1.97
C ALA A 112 0.77 -13.99 -0.51
N VAL A 113 0.69 -12.75 -0.03
CA VAL A 113 0.13 -12.41 1.28
C VAL A 113 -1.34 -12.84 1.36
N LEU A 114 -2.18 -12.41 0.41
CA LEU A 114 -3.62 -12.71 0.41
C LEU A 114 -3.89 -14.21 0.33
N LYS A 115 -3.20 -14.92 -0.57
CA LYS A 115 -3.31 -16.38 -0.69
C LYS A 115 -2.93 -17.09 0.62
N THR A 116 -1.92 -16.59 1.31
CA THR A 116 -1.51 -17.15 2.61
C THR A 116 -2.55 -16.89 3.70
N VAL A 117 -3.15 -15.69 3.74
CA VAL A 117 -4.25 -15.39 4.67
C VAL A 117 -5.47 -16.27 4.39
N VAL A 118 -5.86 -16.43 3.13
CA VAL A 118 -6.94 -17.33 2.69
C VAL A 118 -6.69 -18.77 3.18
N ALA A 119 -5.48 -19.29 2.95
CA ALA A 119 -5.11 -20.63 3.38
C ALA A 119 -5.16 -20.78 4.92
N ALA A 120 -4.66 -19.78 5.66
CA ALA A 120 -4.66 -19.80 7.12
C ALA A 120 -6.08 -19.77 7.72
N VAL A 121 -6.98 -18.96 7.17
CA VAL A 121 -8.40 -18.94 7.58
C VAL A 121 -9.06 -20.29 7.30
N ARG A 122 -8.81 -20.88 6.12
CA ARG A 122 -9.37 -22.19 5.76
C ARG A 122 -8.85 -23.31 6.66
N ALA A 123 -7.57 -23.26 7.04
CA ALA A 123 -6.94 -24.27 7.90
C ALA A 123 -7.59 -24.38 9.29
N VAL A 124 -8.20 -23.29 9.78
CA VAL A 124 -8.97 -23.29 11.05
C VAL A 124 -10.48 -23.47 10.84
N GLY A 125 -10.90 -23.87 9.64
CA GLY A 125 -12.31 -24.16 9.31
C GLY A 125 -13.15 -22.95 8.89
N GLY A 126 -12.56 -21.76 8.80
CA GLY A 126 -13.25 -20.56 8.31
C GLY A 126 -13.50 -20.58 6.80
N ARG A 127 -14.43 -19.74 6.34
CA ARG A 127 -14.80 -19.52 4.94
C ARG A 127 -14.29 -18.15 4.47
N PRO A 128 -13.07 -18.05 3.94
CA PRO A 128 -12.52 -16.78 3.51
C PRO A 128 -13.18 -16.29 2.22
N PHE A 129 -13.37 -14.98 2.10
CA PHE A 129 -13.60 -14.31 0.84
C PHE A 129 -12.80 -13.01 0.80
N ILE A 130 -12.36 -12.61 -0.39
CA ILE A 130 -11.69 -11.34 -0.62
C ILE A 130 -12.72 -10.34 -1.16
N PHE A 131 -12.63 -9.09 -0.74
CA PHE A 131 -13.45 -8.01 -1.30
C PHE A 131 -12.57 -6.80 -1.65
N PRO A 132 -12.90 -6.07 -2.73
CA PRO A 132 -12.17 -4.88 -3.11
C PRO A 132 -12.45 -3.76 -2.10
N ALA A 133 -11.41 -3.31 -1.41
CA ALA A 133 -11.47 -2.22 -0.44
C ALA A 133 -10.63 -1.05 -0.97
N MET A 134 -11.11 -0.38 -2.00
CA MET A 134 -10.32 0.58 -2.77
C MET A 134 -10.99 1.94 -2.99
N GLY A 135 -12.07 2.23 -2.24
CA GLY A 135 -12.77 3.51 -2.32
C GLY A 135 -13.39 3.75 -3.69
N SER A 136 -12.98 4.82 -4.36
CA SER A 136 -13.47 5.23 -5.69
C SER A 136 -12.69 4.63 -6.87
N HIS A 137 -11.68 3.78 -6.64
CA HIS A 137 -10.93 3.14 -7.71
C HIS A 137 -11.79 2.17 -8.53
N GLY A 138 -11.30 1.77 -9.71
CA GLY A 138 -12.03 0.87 -10.62
C GLY A 138 -13.32 1.52 -11.15
N GLY A 139 -13.32 2.83 -11.36
CA GLY A 139 -14.51 3.59 -11.77
C GLY A 139 -15.60 3.72 -10.70
N GLY A 140 -15.39 3.22 -9.48
CA GLY A 140 -16.42 3.20 -8.45
C GLY A 140 -17.56 2.23 -8.75
N THR A 141 -17.29 1.17 -9.53
CA THR A 141 -18.25 0.09 -9.83
C THR A 141 -17.73 -1.25 -9.31
N ALA A 142 -18.62 -2.22 -9.09
CA ALA A 142 -18.23 -3.55 -8.62
C ALA A 142 -17.37 -4.27 -9.66
N GLU A 143 -17.76 -4.17 -10.94
CA GLU A 143 -17.11 -4.79 -12.09
C GLU A 143 -15.71 -4.22 -12.29
N GLY A 144 -15.57 -2.90 -12.32
CA GLY A 144 -14.28 -2.24 -12.54
C GLY A 144 -13.29 -2.48 -11.39
N GLN A 145 -13.78 -2.59 -10.15
CA GLN A 145 -12.93 -2.99 -9.02
C GLN A 145 -12.47 -4.45 -9.12
N ARG A 146 -13.34 -5.36 -9.59
CA ARG A 146 -12.98 -6.76 -9.81
C ARG A 146 -11.94 -6.92 -10.92
N GLU A 147 -12.13 -6.23 -12.05
CA GLU A 147 -11.17 -6.21 -13.16
C GLU A 147 -9.81 -5.65 -12.73
N LEU A 148 -9.81 -4.59 -11.91
CA LEU A 148 -8.58 -4.03 -11.39
C LEU A 148 -7.83 -5.03 -10.49
N LEU A 149 -8.53 -5.74 -9.60
CA LEU A 149 -7.89 -6.81 -8.80
C LEU A 149 -7.33 -7.92 -9.68
N ALA A 150 -8.06 -8.35 -10.70
CA ALA A 150 -7.59 -9.38 -11.63
C ALA A 150 -6.30 -8.95 -12.35
N SER A 151 -6.19 -7.68 -12.75
CA SER A 151 -4.96 -7.13 -13.35
C SER A 151 -3.75 -7.14 -12.42
N LEU A 152 -3.99 -7.21 -11.10
CA LEU A 152 -2.97 -7.30 -10.05
C LEU A 152 -2.67 -8.75 -9.64
N GLY A 153 -3.20 -9.74 -10.37
CA GLY A 153 -3.05 -11.16 -10.05
C GLY A 153 -3.91 -11.62 -8.87
N ILE A 154 -5.02 -10.93 -8.61
CA ILE A 154 -5.97 -11.22 -7.53
C ILE A 154 -7.33 -11.52 -8.15
N ASP A 155 -7.58 -12.81 -8.39
CA ASP A 155 -8.86 -13.35 -8.87
C ASP A 155 -9.21 -14.66 -8.14
N GLU A 156 -10.39 -15.21 -8.39
CA GLU A 156 -10.83 -16.42 -7.68
C GLU A 156 -9.95 -17.65 -7.95
N ALA A 157 -9.38 -17.76 -9.15
CA ALA A 157 -8.53 -18.87 -9.53
C ALA A 157 -7.17 -18.82 -8.82
N SER A 158 -6.53 -17.64 -8.80
CA SER A 158 -5.24 -17.39 -8.16
C SER A 158 -5.33 -17.45 -6.64
N MET A 159 -6.42 -16.93 -6.06
CA MET A 159 -6.62 -16.88 -4.60
C MET A 159 -7.23 -18.16 -4.05
N GLY A 160 -7.95 -18.92 -4.88
CA GLY A 160 -8.71 -20.09 -4.44
C GLY A 160 -9.85 -19.71 -3.47
N ALA A 161 -10.33 -18.47 -3.49
CA ALA A 161 -11.41 -17.96 -2.65
C ALA A 161 -12.28 -16.96 -3.43
N PRO A 162 -13.57 -16.80 -3.07
CA PRO A 162 -14.47 -15.89 -3.77
C PRO A 162 -13.99 -14.43 -3.73
N ILE A 163 -14.23 -13.70 -4.83
CA ILE A 163 -14.03 -12.24 -4.91
C ILE A 163 -15.41 -11.57 -4.90
N ARG A 164 -15.80 -11.03 -3.74
CA ARG A 164 -17.11 -10.38 -3.55
C ARG A 164 -17.00 -8.88 -3.72
N ALA A 165 -17.37 -8.38 -4.90
CA ALA A 165 -17.41 -6.95 -5.17
C ALA A 165 -18.83 -6.39 -5.03
N THR A 166 -18.97 -5.27 -4.32
CA THR A 166 -20.19 -4.47 -4.25
C THR A 166 -19.84 -3.02 -3.98
N MET A 167 -20.72 -2.11 -4.40
CA MET A 167 -20.73 -0.71 -3.97
C MET A 167 -21.74 -0.44 -2.85
N GLU A 168 -22.55 -1.43 -2.48
CA GLU A 168 -23.46 -1.33 -1.35
C GLU A 168 -22.68 -1.22 -0.05
N VAL A 169 -23.13 -0.31 0.80
CA VAL A 169 -22.56 -0.08 2.13
C VAL A 169 -23.67 0.05 3.15
N VAL A 170 -23.35 -0.29 4.39
CA VAL A 170 -24.18 -0.03 5.56
C VAL A 170 -23.55 1.09 6.39
N GLN A 171 -24.37 1.98 6.95
CA GLN A 171 -23.88 2.98 7.91
C GLN A 171 -23.71 2.30 9.27
N ILE A 172 -22.49 2.25 9.78
CA ILE A 172 -22.18 1.62 11.08
C ILE A 172 -22.16 2.66 12.21
N GLY A 173 -21.99 3.94 11.89
CA GLY A 173 -21.99 5.00 12.88
C GLY A 173 -21.81 6.37 12.28
N GLU A 174 -21.39 7.29 13.14
CA GLU A 174 -21.13 8.69 12.84
C GLU A 174 -19.98 9.15 13.74
N THR A 175 -19.12 10.03 13.24
CA THR A 175 -18.05 10.64 14.04
C THR A 175 -18.59 11.78 14.91
N ALA A 176 -17.78 12.28 15.85
CA ALA A 176 -18.16 13.45 16.66
C ALA A 176 -18.41 14.71 15.83
N GLU A 177 -17.80 14.80 14.65
CA GLU A 177 -17.97 15.90 13.69
C GLU A 177 -19.20 15.73 12.77
N GLY A 178 -20.00 14.70 12.98
CA GLY A 178 -21.20 14.43 12.18
C GLY A 178 -20.93 13.71 10.86
N LEU A 179 -19.72 13.16 10.65
CA LEU A 179 -19.41 12.43 9.43
C LEU A 179 -19.97 10.99 9.52
N PRO A 180 -20.90 10.58 8.64
CA PRO A 180 -21.38 9.21 8.62
C PRO A 180 -20.24 8.25 8.24
N VAL A 181 -20.21 7.09 8.90
CA VAL A 181 -19.20 6.05 8.71
C VAL A 181 -19.85 4.81 8.11
N TYR A 182 -19.33 4.39 6.95
CA TYR A 182 -19.86 3.30 6.14
C TYR A 182 -18.93 2.09 6.12
N LEU A 183 -19.52 0.91 5.92
CA LEU A 183 -18.83 -0.36 5.76
C LEU A 183 -19.44 -1.15 4.60
N ASP A 184 -18.60 -1.81 3.79
CA ASP A 184 -19.00 -2.76 2.75
C ASP A 184 -20.07 -3.73 3.26
N ALA A 185 -21.15 -3.91 2.49
CA ALA A 185 -22.31 -4.70 2.91
C ALA A 185 -22.00 -6.19 3.11
N TYR A 186 -21.05 -6.78 2.39
CA TYR A 186 -20.60 -8.16 2.62
C TYR A 186 -19.71 -8.24 3.86
N ALA A 187 -18.75 -7.32 4.01
CA ALA A 187 -17.85 -7.29 5.15
C ALA A 187 -18.62 -7.04 6.47
N ALA A 188 -19.69 -6.24 6.45
CA ALA A 188 -20.54 -5.98 7.60
C ALA A 188 -21.32 -7.21 8.08
N ARG A 189 -21.60 -8.17 7.18
CA ARG A 189 -22.30 -9.44 7.48
C ARG A 189 -21.33 -10.57 7.83
N ALA A 190 -20.05 -10.40 7.52
CA ALA A 190 -19.02 -11.38 7.86
C ALA A 190 -18.84 -11.49 9.37
N LYS A 191 -18.39 -12.65 9.83
CA LYS A 191 -18.09 -12.86 11.26
C LYS A 191 -16.81 -12.15 11.68
N GLY A 192 -15.91 -11.91 10.74
CA GLY A 192 -14.65 -11.24 10.98
C GLY A 192 -14.07 -10.59 9.72
N ILE A 193 -13.26 -9.55 9.91
CA ILE A 193 -12.53 -8.86 8.85
C ILE A 193 -11.03 -8.89 9.17
N ILE A 194 -10.21 -9.27 8.18
CA ILE A 194 -8.75 -9.14 8.22
C ILE A 194 -8.36 -8.04 7.23
N LEU A 195 -7.84 -6.94 7.76
CA LEU A 195 -7.31 -5.84 6.96
C LEU A 195 -5.92 -6.22 6.44
N VAL A 196 -5.64 -5.94 5.18
CA VAL A 196 -4.32 -6.15 4.55
C VAL A 196 -4.04 -4.94 3.68
N ASN A 197 -2.99 -4.18 4.00
CA ASN A 197 -2.59 -3.05 3.18
C ASN A 197 -1.12 -2.68 3.39
N ARG A 198 -0.56 -1.92 2.44
CA ARG A 198 0.74 -1.29 2.59
C ARG A 198 0.65 -0.01 3.43
N ILE A 199 1.56 0.11 4.40
CA ILE A 199 1.79 1.34 5.16
C ILE A 199 2.84 2.17 4.41
N LYS A 200 2.45 3.35 3.92
CA LYS A 200 3.31 4.19 3.06
C LYS A 200 2.94 5.67 3.13
N LYS A 201 3.93 6.52 2.91
CA LYS A 201 3.75 7.95 2.69
C LYS A 201 2.70 8.25 1.61
N HIS A 202 1.77 9.14 1.91
CA HIS A 202 0.81 9.67 0.95
C HIS A 202 1.47 10.76 0.08
N THR A 203 1.06 10.86 -1.17
CA THR A 203 1.66 11.81 -2.12
C THR A 203 1.23 13.26 -1.88
N ASN A 204 0.01 13.46 -1.35
CA ASN A 204 -0.64 14.78 -1.35
C ASN A 204 -0.78 15.41 0.04
N TYR A 205 -0.45 14.69 1.13
CA TYR A 205 -0.50 15.23 2.49
C TYR A 205 0.44 14.45 3.40
N ASP A 206 0.83 15.09 4.51
CA ASP A 206 1.58 14.46 5.60
C ASP A 206 0.72 14.46 6.89
N GLY A 207 0.74 13.35 7.62
CA GLY A 207 -0.04 13.16 8.85
C GLY A 207 0.42 11.94 9.64
N PRO A 208 -0.13 11.75 10.86
CA PRO A 208 0.15 10.55 11.66
C PRO A 208 -0.41 9.27 11.02
N TYR A 209 -1.46 9.41 10.20
CA TYR A 209 -2.04 8.34 9.39
C TYR A 209 -2.09 8.77 7.93
N GLU A 210 -1.64 7.91 7.03
CA GLU A 210 -1.53 8.19 5.60
C GLU A 210 -2.08 7.02 4.77
N SER A 211 -1.27 6.34 3.95
CA SER A 211 -1.68 5.05 3.39
C SER A 211 -1.35 3.97 4.42
N GLY A 212 -2.32 3.12 4.73
CA GLY A 212 -2.18 2.11 5.78
C GLY A 212 -3.49 1.41 6.07
N LEU A 213 -3.59 0.77 7.23
CA LEU A 213 -4.77 0.01 7.66
C LEU A 213 -5.90 0.96 8.07
N ALA A 214 -5.61 2.10 8.70
CA ALA A 214 -6.63 3.08 9.07
C ALA A 214 -7.34 3.65 7.82
N LYS A 215 -6.59 4.07 6.80
CA LYS A 215 -7.17 4.54 5.54
C LYS A 215 -7.90 3.42 4.77
N MET A 216 -7.37 2.20 4.79
CA MET A 216 -8.05 1.03 4.24
C MET A 216 -9.40 0.80 4.93
N ALA A 217 -9.43 0.87 6.25
CA ALA A 217 -10.62 0.67 7.05
C ALA A 217 -11.71 1.72 6.76
N VAL A 218 -11.32 2.98 6.57
CA VAL A 218 -12.26 4.08 6.31
C VAL A 218 -12.61 4.17 4.82
N ILE A 219 -11.64 4.54 3.97
CA ILE A 219 -11.88 4.85 2.56
C ILE A 219 -12.04 3.55 1.75
N GLY A 220 -11.23 2.54 2.05
CA GLY A 220 -11.26 1.27 1.33
C GLY A 220 -12.59 0.55 1.54
N MET A 221 -12.90 0.21 2.79
CA MET A 221 -14.11 -0.54 3.12
C MET A 221 -15.39 0.30 3.05
N GLY A 222 -15.33 1.62 3.23
CA GLY A 222 -16.45 2.52 3.05
C GLY A 222 -16.79 2.83 1.58
N LYS A 223 -16.06 2.22 0.64
CA LYS A 223 -16.28 2.28 -0.81
C LYS A 223 -16.32 3.70 -1.37
N HIS A 224 -16.94 3.87 -2.53
CA HIS A 224 -17.12 5.16 -3.18
C HIS A 224 -17.80 6.17 -2.25
N ARG A 225 -18.79 5.73 -1.46
CA ARG A 225 -19.57 6.61 -0.57
C ARG A 225 -18.72 7.31 0.50
N GLN A 226 -17.89 6.56 1.24
CA GLN A 226 -17.00 7.17 2.23
C GLN A 226 -15.88 7.99 1.56
N ALA A 227 -15.39 7.52 0.41
CA ALA A 227 -14.37 8.25 -0.36
C ALA A 227 -14.86 9.65 -0.73
N VAL A 228 -16.06 9.78 -1.29
CA VAL A 228 -16.66 11.08 -1.63
C VAL A 228 -16.88 11.93 -0.37
N ALA A 229 -17.45 11.36 0.69
CA ALA A 229 -17.75 12.08 1.92
C ALA A 229 -16.49 12.71 2.57
N VAL A 230 -15.38 11.98 2.59
CA VAL A 230 -14.12 12.51 3.16
C VAL A 230 -13.39 13.44 2.18
N HIS A 231 -13.35 13.10 0.89
CA HIS A 231 -12.64 13.89 -0.11
C HIS A 231 -13.27 15.27 -0.34
N ALA A 232 -14.55 15.47 -0.03
CA ALA A 232 -15.22 16.76 -0.06
C ALA A 232 -14.53 17.84 0.81
N TYR A 233 -13.73 17.43 1.81
CA TYR A 233 -12.98 18.30 2.71
C TYR A 233 -11.50 18.47 2.30
N GLY A 234 -11.12 18.00 1.12
CA GLY A 234 -9.77 18.09 0.58
C GLY A 234 -8.70 17.38 1.44
N ASN A 235 -7.44 17.79 1.27
CA ASN A 235 -6.31 17.17 1.97
C ASN A 235 -6.36 17.39 3.50
N ALA A 236 -6.91 18.51 3.95
CA ALA A 236 -7.10 18.78 5.37
C ALA A 236 -8.06 17.77 6.00
N GLY A 237 -9.20 17.51 5.34
CA GLY A 237 -10.15 16.49 5.78
C GLY A 237 -9.57 15.08 5.79
N LEU A 238 -8.76 14.71 4.80
CA LEU A 238 -8.07 13.41 4.81
C LEU A 238 -7.20 13.24 6.06
N ARG A 239 -6.50 14.29 6.49
CA ARG A 239 -5.63 14.26 7.67
C ARG A 239 -6.42 14.15 8.99
N THR A 240 -7.58 14.79 9.10
CA THR A 240 -8.32 14.89 10.36
C THR A 240 -9.47 13.90 10.48
N LEU A 241 -10.19 13.64 9.39
CA LEU A 241 -11.38 12.79 9.38
C LEU A 241 -11.07 11.30 9.30
N ILE A 242 -9.97 10.90 8.65
CA ILE A 242 -9.59 9.47 8.61
C ILE A 242 -9.38 8.91 10.02
N PRO A 243 -8.58 9.54 10.92
CA PRO A 243 -8.42 9.04 12.28
C PRO A 243 -9.73 8.99 13.07
N SER A 244 -10.58 10.03 12.94
CA SER A 244 -11.88 10.09 13.62
C SER A 244 -12.82 8.98 13.15
N ALA A 245 -12.99 8.82 11.83
CA ALA A 245 -13.80 7.75 11.26
C ALA A 245 -13.23 6.35 11.55
N ALA A 246 -11.91 6.20 11.58
CA ALA A 246 -11.27 4.92 11.89
C ALA A 246 -11.59 4.46 13.32
N GLN A 247 -11.68 5.37 14.30
CA GLN A 247 -12.11 5.02 15.66
C GLN A 247 -13.51 4.39 15.65
N VAL A 248 -14.45 4.95 14.88
CA VAL A 248 -15.80 4.38 14.73
C VAL A 248 -15.75 3.01 14.06
N VAL A 249 -14.94 2.84 13.00
CA VAL A 249 -14.79 1.55 12.32
C VAL A 249 -14.25 0.49 13.28
N PHE A 250 -13.16 0.77 14.00
CA PHE A 250 -12.55 -0.21 14.91
C PHE A 250 -13.40 -0.50 16.15
N ALA A 251 -14.29 0.42 16.55
CA ALA A 251 -15.23 0.19 17.64
C ALA A 251 -16.45 -0.66 17.24
N LYS A 252 -16.85 -0.64 15.96
CA LYS A 252 -18.15 -1.20 15.53
C LYS A 252 -18.08 -2.31 14.48
N ALA A 253 -17.05 -2.32 13.64
CA ALA A 253 -16.87 -3.36 12.63
C ALA A 253 -16.24 -4.62 13.26
N PRO A 254 -16.53 -5.83 12.75
CA PRO A 254 -15.98 -7.07 13.28
C PRO A 254 -14.51 -7.28 12.84
N ILE A 255 -13.61 -6.33 13.13
CA ILE A 255 -12.20 -6.44 12.76
C ILE A 255 -11.50 -7.47 13.65
N LEU A 256 -10.96 -8.52 13.04
CA LEU A 256 -10.13 -9.51 13.73
C LEU A 256 -8.69 -9.03 13.83
N ALA A 257 -8.11 -8.57 12.73
CA ALA A 257 -6.69 -8.20 12.65
C ALA A 257 -6.39 -7.26 11.49
N GLY A 258 -5.20 -6.66 11.53
CA GLY A 258 -4.60 -5.96 10.41
C GLY A 258 -3.19 -6.46 10.11
N LEU A 259 -2.88 -6.64 8.82
CA LEU A 259 -1.56 -6.97 8.30
C LEU A 259 -1.01 -5.76 7.53
N GLY A 260 -0.05 -5.07 8.14
CA GLY A 260 0.67 -3.96 7.53
C GLY A 260 1.88 -4.46 6.76
N ILE A 261 1.95 -4.11 5.47
CA ILE A 261 3.11 -4.36 4.61
C ILE A 261 3.97 -3.09 4.58
N ILE A 262 5.25 -3.21 4.91
CA ILE A 262 6.24 -2.14 4.72
C ILE A 262 7.18 -2.59 3.60
N GLU A 263 7.31 -1.77 2.57
CA GLU A 263 8.22 -2.02 1.45
C GLU A 263 9.53 -1.26 1.63
N ASN A 264 10.61 -1.79 1.08
CA ASN A 264 11.85 -1.06 0.84
C ASN A 264 11.75 -0.20 -0.42
N ALA A 265 12.77 0.60 -0.71
CA ALA A 265 12.81 1.47 -1.88
C ALA A 265 12.76 0.73 -3.25
N TRP A 266 13.12 -0.56 -3.30
CA TRP A 266 13.00 -1.40 -4.50
C TRP A 266 11.60 -2.01 -4.70
N GLY A 267 10.69 -1.85 -3.74
CA GLY A 267 9.37 -2.51 -3.76
C GLY A 267 9.35 -3.91 -3.15
N GLY A 268 10.49 -4.41 -2.65
CA GLY A 268 10.57 -5.63 -1.85
C GLY A 268 9.99 -5.43 -0.46
N VAL A 269 9.64 -6.51 0.24
CA VAL A 269 8.97 -6.40 1.55
C VAL A 269 10.01 -6.31 2.64
N ALA A 270 10.15 -5.13 3.22
CA ALA A 270 11.01 -4.90 4.38
C ALA A 270 10.46 -5.56 5.64
N GLU A 271 9.15 -5.51 5.83
CA GLU A 271 8.50 -6.02 7.04
C GLU A 271 7.02 -6.36 6.81
N LEU A 272 6.57 -7.44 7.44
CA LEU A 272 5.16 -7.83 7.55
C LEU A 272 4.73 -7.79 9.02
N VAL A 273 3.87 -6.83 9.34
CA VAL A 273 3.44 -6.54 10.71
C VAL A 273 2.01 -6.98 10.94
N GLY A 274 1.80 -7.88 11.90
CA GLY A 274 0.47 -8.25 12.35
C GLY A 274 0.06 -7.45 13.59
N LEU A 275 -1.11 -6.84 13.52
CA LEU A 275 -1.70 -6.03 14.59
C LEU A 275 -3.08 -6.55 14.95
N ARG A 276 -3.37 -6.61 16.26
CA ARG A 276 -4.76 -6.73 16.71
C ARG A 276 -5.52 -5.44 16.41
N ALA A 277 -6.85 -5.54 16.27
CA ALA A 277 -7.72 -4.39 16.02
C ALA A 277 -7.47 -3.21 16.98
N ASP A 278 -7.34 -3.49 18.29
CA ASP A 278 -7.09 -2.51 19.35
C ASP A 278 -5.70 -1.85 19.28
N GLN A 279 -4.78 -2.40 18.50
CA GLN A 279 -3.41 -1.89 18.36
C GLN A 279 -3.21 -1.05 17.11
N ILE A 280 -4.09 -1.15 16.10
CA ILE A 280 -3.84 -0.55 14.78
C ILE A 280 -3.66 0.96 14.88
N LEU A 281 -4.59 1.66 15.54
CA LEU A 281 -4.49 3.11 15.68
C LEU A 281 -3.24 3.52 16.47
N ALA A 282 -2.94 2.83 17.56
CA ALA A 282 -1.76 3.17 18.37
C ALA A 282 -0.43 2.96 17.63
N LYS A 283 -0.31 1.89 16.81
CA LYS A 283 0.98 1.46 16.24
C LYS A 283 1.22 1.90 14.80
N GLU A 284 0.17 2.13 14.00
CA GLU A 284 0.33 2.52 12.59
C GLU A 284 1.18 3.79 12.40
N PRO A 285 1.09 4.84 13.23
CA PRO A 285 1.94 6.02 13.09
C PRO A 285 3.44 5.73 13.19
N GLU A 286 3.85 4.85 14.12
CA GLU A 286 5.24 4.44 14.29
C GLU A 286 5.73 3.62 13.08
N LEU A 287 4.88 2.72 12.58
CA LEU A 287 5.16 1.93 11.39
C LEU A 287 5.28 2.81 10.14
N LEU A 288 4.48 3.88 10.04
CA LEU A 288 4.59 4.86 8.96
C LEU A 288 5.93 5.61 9.02
N GLN A 289 6.40 5.99 10.21
CA GLN A 289 7.73 6.60 10.35
C GLN A 289 8.84 5.63 9.93
N LYS A 290 8.73 4.36 10.33
CA LYS A 290 9.65 3.30 9.88
C LYS A 290 9.66 3.17 8.36
N ALA A 291 8.48 3.12 7.73
CA ALA A 291 8.35 3.06 6.27
C ALA A 291 8.94 4.29 5.56
N LYS A 292 8.87 5.48 6.17
CA LYS A 292 9.47 6.72 5.62
C LYS A 292 10.99 6.75 5.72
N ALA A 293 11.59 5.90 6.54
CA ALA A 293 13.04 5.85 6.76
C ALA A 293 13.79 4.85 5.85
N LEU A 294 13.04 4.04 5.06
CA LEU A 294 13.55 2.99 4.16
C LEU A 294 13.67 3.44 2.69
#